data_AF-A0A7S0AF29-F1
#
_entry.id   AF-A0A7S0AF29-F1
#
_cell.length_a   1.000
_cell.length_b   1.000
_cell.length_c   1.000
_cell.angle_alpha   90.00
_cell.angle_beta   90.00
_cell.angle_gamma   90.00
#
_symmetry.space_group_name_H-M   'P 1'
#
loop_
_entity.id
_entity.type
_entity.pdbx_description
1 polymer ?
#
loop_
_entity_poly.entity_id
_entity_poly.type
_entity_poly.pdbx_seq_one_letter_code
_entity_poly.pdbx_strand_id
1 'polypeptide(L)'
;CHVMDGSGLGSSVGQDDTEVLLLGTWCYCSIGRYCVHRALNGTLQFNERHSDGKEVFGILRRAEGHAQESPCMQFQADIFSGADFCGVLRLSVCEDPDTLLSAFRLPGVTEWSTEVCAQRLKGTVSRSLTRPSGSSDVLCFPFKRRCRDAKRVGCFMSWRWVGSTRLVDSAAAHGIYSADVWELQRRSAVFGMPWQAPFLPHDRFWALSRWVGTDYSRHPWTTGTDEAVSLSDTPPLKAPKGWYLDDSKWVVVTTKDSCDGGGWQYAVDFSMPHSHWHGEPSLCSCRRRLWRCTAIKAPEATNGPDTPQHALPLDEGMVIVAREWLPPLQLDVEAERLIANEWTMECLPVGLLHLDDVAEVSVGPWLEDERGGVKVREVSLRIRIVPPSPMAPETSKATLRYRICVHHTHGAPSIAWTASWAMHDIPYGDYFVVLEYISLVPTGDGVVATKAYKVIFLKSTLFQSMIEASSGEGIAASGPRFLDFVRERARLSQADTRLDGFSSLALNPHV
;
A
#
# COMPACT_ATOMS: atom_id res chain seq x y z
N CYS A 1 -20.67 -73.86 -13.28
CA CYS A 1 -19.24 -73.59 -13.54
C CYS A 1 -19.13 -72.59 -14.69
N HIS A 2 -18.28 -71.57 -14.51
CA HIS A 2 -18.12 -70.34 -15.30
C HIS A 2 -19.24 -69.30 -15.18
N VAL A 3 -19.05 -68.37 -14.24
CA VAL A 3 -19.65 -67.03 -14.23
C VAL A 3 -18.65 -66.11 -14.94
N MET A 4 -19.12 -65.38 -15.96
CA MET A 4 -18.36 -64.36 -16.67
C MET A 4 -18.43 -63.03 -15.93
N ASP A 5 -17.29 -62.34 -15.92
CA ASP A 5 -17.07 -61.00 -15.40
C ASP A 5 -17.99 -59.95 -16.04
N GLY A 6 -18.65 -59.18 -15.19
CA GLY A 6 -19.37 -57.96 -15.55
C GLY A 6 -18.50 -56.74 -15.32
N SER A 7 -18.19 -56.07 -16.43
CA SER A 7 -17.53 -54.78 -16.61
C SER A 7 -17.82 -53.71 -15.56
N GLY A 8 -16.74 -53.04 -15.13
CA GLY A 8 -16.74 -51.94 -14.18
C GLY A 8 -17.47 -50.68 -14.66
N LEU A 9 -18.26 -50.12 -13.75
CA LEU A 9 -18.76 -48.75 -13.79
C LEU A 9 -17.61 -47.82 -13.39
N GLY A 10 -17.05 -47.10 -14.36
CA GLY A 10 -16.19 -45.96 -14.08
C GLY A 10 -17.03 -44.82 -13.51
N SER A 11 -16.83 -44.49 -12.22
CA SER A 11 -17.42 -43.29 -11.63
C SER A 11 -16.82 -42.05 -12.29
N SER A 12 -17.62 -41.30 -13.02
CA SER A 12 -17.27 -39.93 -13.42
C SER A 12 -17.07 -39.12 -12.14
N VAL A 13 -15.82 -38.79 -11.81
CA VAL A 13 -15.52 -37.71 -10.85
C VAL A 13 -16.27 -36.49 -11.37
N GLY A 14 -17.12 -35.92 -10.52
CA GLY A 14 -18.15 -34.97 -10.91
C GLY A 14 -17.52 -33.69 -11.47
N GLN A 15 -18.04 -33.24 -12.61
CA GLN A 15 -17.66 -32.00 -13.30
C GLN A 15 -17.76 -30.74 -12.41
N ASP A 16 -18.50 -30.82 -11.29
CA ASP A 16 -18.64 -29.78 -10.27
C ASP A 16 -17.41 -29.62 -9.35
N ASP A 17 -16.56 -30.65 -9.23
CA ASP A 17 -15.45 -30.63 -8.26
C ASP A 17 -14.37 -29.60 -8.65
N THR A 18 -14.20 -29.31 -9.94
CA THR A 18 -13.18 -28.36 -10.41
C THR A 18 -13.54 -26.91 -10.11
N GLU A 19 -14.83 -26.54 -10.14
CA GLU A 19 -15.25 -25.17 -9.80
C GLU A 19 -15.04 -24.88 -8.31
N VAL A 20 -15.29 -25.87 -7.45
CA VAL A 20 -15.07 -25.75 -6.01
C VAL A 20 -13.59 -25.49 -5.72
N LEU A 21 -12.68 -26.11 -6.49
CA LEU A 21 -11.25 -25.87 -6.37
C LEU A 21 -10.84 -24.45 -6.79
N LEU A 22 -11.64 -23.70 -7.55
CA LEU A 22 -11.29 -22.32 -7.91
C LEU A 22 -11.68 -21.30 -6.84
N LEU A 23 -12.64 -21.61 -5.95
CA LEU A 23 -13.17 -20.67 -4.97
C LEU A 23 -12.15 -20.32 -3.88
N GLY A 24 -11.87 -19.03 -3.68
CA GLY A 24 -10.99 -18.55 -2.61
C GLY A 24 -10.22 -17.29 -2.97
N THR A 25 -9.25 -16.94 -2.12
CA THR A 25 -8.31 -15.85 -2.38
C THR A 25 -6.98 -16.40 -2.82
N TRP A 26 -6.48 -15.87 -3.93
CA TRP A 26 -5.28 -16.32 -4.61
C TRP A 26 -4.28 -15.16 -4.72
N CYS A 27 -2.99 -15.47 -4.61
CA CYS A 27 -1.90 -14.51 -4.68
C CYS A 27 -0.92 -14.86 -5.79
N TYR A 28 -0.68 -13.93 -6.71
CA TYR A 28 0.43 -13.99 -7.66
C TYR A 28 1.66 -13.35 -7.03
N CYS A 29 2.61 -14.15 -6.57
CA CYS A 29 3.82 -13.65 -5.91
C CYS A 29 3.47 -12.61 -4.81
N SER A 30 4.31 -11.59 -4.61
CA SER A 30 4.10 -10.52 -3.62
C SER A 30 3.29 -9.31 -4.13
N ILE A 31 2.83 -9.32 -5.38
CA ILE A 31 2.43 -8.10 -6.10
C ILE A 31 0.94 -7.99 -6.42
N GLY A 32 0.17 -9.08 -6.36
CA GLY A 32 -1.27 -9.05 -6.67
C GLY A 32 -2.07 -10.09 -5.91
N ARG A 33 -3.31 -9.73 -5.55
CA ARG A 33 -4.28 -10.62 -4.92
C ARG A 33 -5.59 -10.55 -5.67
N TYR A 34 -6.19 -11.70 -5.90
CA TYR A 34 -7.53 -11.79 -6.45
C TYR A 34 -8.40 -12.78 -5.68
N CYS A 35 -9.70 -12.55 -5.70
CA CYS A 35 -10.68 -13.41 -5.07
C CYS A 35 -11.63 -13.97 -6.12
N VAL A 36 -11.78 -15.30 -6.13
CA VAL A 36 -12.78 -16.00 -6.92
C VAL A 36 -13.90 -16.46 -5.98
N HIS A 37 -15.13 -16.02 -6.25
CA HIS A 37 -16.30 -16.36 -5.46
C HIS A 37 -17.49 -16.69 -6.37
N ARG A 38 -18.51 -17.35 -5.82
CA ARG A 38 -19.74 -17.66 -6.56
C ARG A 38 -20.75 -16.52 -6.36
N ALA A 39 -21.18 -15.89 -7.43
CA ALA A 39 -22.24 -14.88 -7.42
C ALA A 39 -23.62 -15.52 -7.17
N LEU A 40 -24.63 -14.69 -6.85
CA LEU A 40 -25.99 -15.15 -6.57
C LEU A 40 -26.64 -15.94 -7.71
N ASN A 41 -26.24 -15.67 -8.96
CA ASN A 41 -26.72 -16.39 -10.14
C ASN A 41 -25.92 -17.69 -10.44
N GLY A 42 -25.05 -18.12 -9.52
CA GLY A 42 -24.22 -19.31 -9.66
C GLY A 42 -22.95 -19.12 -10.49
N THR A 43 -22.75 -17.97 -11.17
CA THR A 43 -21.53 -17.70 -11.94
C THR A 43 -20.34 -17.45 -11.03
N LEU A 44 -19.16 -17.89 -11.44
CA LEU A 44 -17.93 -17.56 -10.75
C LEU A 44 -17.51 -16.13 -11.11
N GLN A 45 -17.20 -15.31 -10.11
CA GLN A 45 -16.73 -13.94 -10.26
C GLN A 45 -15.32 -13.82 -9.70
N PHE A 46 -14.48 -13.12 -10.44
CA PHE A 46 -13.11 -12.78 -10.09
C PHE A 46 -13.04 -11.29 -9.78
N ASN A 47 -12.44 -10.95 -8.65
CA ASN A 47 -12.15 -9.57 -8.25
C ASN A 47 -10.67 -9.45 -7.93
N GLU A 48 -9.94 -8.62 -8.66
CA GLU A 48 -8.54 -8.26 -8.38
C GLU A 48 -8.45 -6.81 -7.96
N ARG A 49 -7.65 -6.54 -6.94
CA ARG A 49 -7.32 -5.17 -6.54
C ARG A 49 -5.87 -4.90 -6.86
N HIS A 50 -5.63 -4.00 -7.79
CA HIS A 50 -4.29 -3.56 -8.19
C HIS A 50 -3.63 -2.73 -7.08
N SER A 51 -2.30 -2.64 -7.11
CA SER A 51 -1.53 -1.82 -6.17
C SER A 51 -1.83 -0.32 -6.27
N ASP A 52 -2.35 0.15 -7.40
CA ASP A 52 -2.81 1.52 -7.62
C ASP A 52 -4.23 1.78 -7.09
N GLY A 53 -4.86 0.78 -6.46
CA GLY A 53 -6.19 0.87 -5.87
C GLY A 53 -7.33 0.63 -6.86
N LYS A 54 -7.05 0.40 -8.15
CA LYS A 54 -8.10 0.01 -9.11
C LYS A 54 -8.57 -1.41 -8.85
N GLU A 55 -9.88 -1.60 -8.96
CA GLU A 55 -10.49 -2.92 -8.88
C GLU A 55 -10.86 -3.40 -10.27
N VAL A 56 -10.49 -4.64 -10.58
CA VAL A 56 -10.76 -5.31 -11.83
C VAL A 56 -11.69 -6.47 -11.54
N PHE A 57 -12.87 -6.42 -12.13
CA PHE A 57 -13.91 -7.44 -11.98
C PHE A 57 -14.06 -8.20 -13.29
N GLY A 58 -14.26 -9.52 -13.19
CA GLY A 58 -14.52 -10.38 -14.33
C GLY A 58 -15.50 -11.49 -13.98
N ILE A 59 -16.33 -11.88 -14.95
CA ILE A 59 -17.19 -13.06 -14.82
C ILE A 59 -16.47 -14.22 -15.50
N LEU A 60 -16.22 -15.28 -14.73
CA LEU A 60 -15.62 -16.51 -15.23
C LEU A 60 -16.72 -17.34 -15.91
N ARG A 61 -16.71 -17.34 -17.25
CA ARG A 61 -17.58 -18.19 -18.07
C ARG A 61 -16.75 -19.30 -18.71
N ARG A 62 -17.31 -20.50 -18.78
CA ARG A 62 -16.72 -21.61 -19.52
C ARG A 62 -16.75 -21.26 -21.02
N ALA A 63 -15.61 -21.26 -21.68
CA ALA A 63 -15.56 -21.04 -23.12
C ALA A 63 -16.21 -22.23 -23.85
N GLU A 64 -17.31 -21.98 -24.56
CA GLU A 64 -17.94 -22.97 -25.44
C GLU A 64 -16.97 -23.36 -26.56
N GLY A 65 -16.75 -24.66 -26.78
CA GLY A 65 -15.94 -25.19 -27.89
C GLY A 65 -14.51 -25.63 -27.55
N HIS A 66 -14.03 -25.44 -26.32
CA HIS A 66 -12.74 -25.98 -25.86
C HIS A 66 -12.94 -27.27 -25.04
N ALA A 67 -13.38 -28.34 -25.71
CA ALA A 67 -13.78 -29.59 -25.03
C ALA A 67 -12.61 -30.49 -24.55
N GLN A 68 -11.36 -30.14 -24.86
CA GLN A 68 -10.20 -31.03 -24.62
C GLN A 68 -9.06 -30.42 -23.79
N GLU A 69 -9.08 -29.13 -23.49
CA GLU A 69 -8.03 -28.47 -22.73
C GLU A 69 -8.64 -27.84 -21.46
N SER A 70 -7.83 -27.73 -20.39
CA SER A 70 -8.14 -27.14 -19.08
C SER A 70 -9.16 -25.99 -19.13
N PRO A 71 -9.97 -25.77 -18.07
CA PRO A 71 -11.05 -24.78 -18.08
C PRO A 71 -10.56 -23.40 -18.54
N CYS A 72 -10.86 -23.06 -19.79
CA CYS A 72 -10.61 -21.75 -20.38
C CYS A 72 -11.75 -20.81 -19.97
N MET A 73 -11.40 -19.66 -19.40
CA MET A 73 -12.37 -18.69 -18.89
C MET A 73 -12.28 -17.38 -19.66
N GLN A 74 -13.44 -16.87 -20.08
CA GLN A 74 -13.52 -15.62 -20.82
C GLN A 74 -13.48 -14.43 -19.85
N PHE A 75 -12.64 -13.42 -20.14
CA PHE A 75 -12.49 -12.23 -19.31
C PHE A 75 -13.15 -11.03 -19.98
N GLN A 76 -14.03 -10.36 -19.25
CA GLN A 76 -14.70 -9.14 -19.66
C GLN A 76 -14.39 -8.09 -18.60
N ALA A 77 -13.63 -7.06 -18.95
CA ALA A 77 -13.37 -5.95 -18.04
C ALA A 77 -14.48 -4.90 -18.14
N ASP A 78 -14.68 -4.24 -17.01
CA ASP A 78 -15.64 -3.23 -16.60
C ASP A 78 -16.74 -2.70 -17.55
N ILE A 79 -17.91 -2.56 -16.93
CA ILE A 79 -19.20 -2.07 -17.42
C ILE A 79 -19.20 -0.53 -17.54
N PHE A 80 -18.26 0.16 -16.88
CA PHE A 80 -18.20 1.63 -16.88
C PHE A 80 -17.55 2.27 -18.13
N SER A 81 -16.79 1.51 -18.95
CA SER A 81 -16.17 2.02 -20.20
C SER A 81 -16.89 1.60 -21.49
N GLY A 82 -18.02 0.89 -21.38
CA GLY A 82 -18.51 0.04 -22.46
C GLY A 82 -17.79 -1.30 -22.37
N ALA A 83 -18.57 -2.39 -22.38
CA ALA A 83 -18.13 -3.72 -22.02
C ALA A 83 -17.24 -4.37 -23.09
N ASP A 84 -16.06 -3.81 -23.31
CA ASP A 84 -15.11 -4.31 -24.28
C ASP A 84 -14.46 -5.60 -23.77
N PHE A 85 -14.50 -6.61 -24.63
CA PHE A 85 -13.89 -7.90 -24.38
C PHE A 85 -12.36 -7.72 -24.28
N CYS A 86 -11.80 -7.92 -23.08
CA CYS A 86 -10.38 -7.66 -22.83
C CYS A 86 -9.47 -8.88 -23.04
N GLY A 87 -10.00 -10.11 -23.10
CA GLY A 87 -9.20 -11.31 -23.40
C GLY A 87 -9.75 -12.60 -22.78
N VAL A 88 -8.96 -13.67 -22.84
CA VAL A 88 -9.28 -14.98 -22.25
C VAL A 88 -8.22 -15.33 -21.22
N LEU A 89 -8.64 -15.79 -20.05
CA LEU A 89 -7.78 -16.30 -18.99
C LEU A 89 -7.97 -17.82 -18.88
N ARG A 90 -6.91 -18.60 -19.11
CA ARG A 90 -6.89 -20.03 -18.85
C ARG A 90 -6.40 -20.26 -17.44
N LEU A 91 -7.18 -20.96 -16.62
CA LEU A 91 -6.72 -21.41 -15.31
C LEU A 91 -6.58 -22.93 -15.32
N SER A 92 -5.44 -23.41 -14.86
CA SER A 92 -5.14 -24.84 -14.74
C SER A 92 -4.87 -25.13 -13.27
N VAL A 93 -5.68 -26.02 -12.68
CA VAL A 93 -5.46 -26.51 -11.31
C VAL A 93 -4.25 -27.45 -11.33
N CYS A 94 -3.30 -27.24 -10.42
CA CYS A 94 -2.15 -28.12 -10.26
C CYS A 94 -2.51 -29.35 -9.40
N GLU A 95 -1.57 -30.30 -9.28
CA GLU A 95 -1.70 -31.41 -8.31
C GLU A 95 -1.85 -30.91 -6.87
N ASP A 96 -1.26 -29.75 -6.56
CA ASP A 96 -1.47 -29.05 -5.30
C ASP A 96 -2.76 -28.21 -5.36
N PRO A 97 -3.79 -28.51 -4.55
CA PRO A 97 -5.07 -27.79 -4.56
C PRO A 97 -4.94 -26.33 -4.12
N ASP A 98 -3.82 -25.95 -3.50
CA ASP A 98 -3.51 -24.57 -3.13
C ASP A 98 -2.67 -23.86 -4.20
N THR A 99 -2.44 -24.49 -5.36
CA THR A 99 -1.68 -23.91 -6.48
C THR A 99 -2.50 -23.91 -7.78
N LEU A 100 -2.51 -22.76 -8.45
CA LEU A 100 -3.17 -22.56 -9.74
C LEU A 100 -2.19 -21.97 -10.74
N LEU A 101 -2.17 -22.46 -11.98
CA LEU A 101 -1.49 -21.82 -13.09
C LEU A 101 -2.50 -20.99 -13.88
N SER A 102 -2.07 -19.82 -14.33
CA SER A 102 -2.88 -18.95 -15.16
C SER A 102 -2.12 -18.48 -16.39
N ALA A 103 -2.78 -18.44 -17.54
CA ALA A 103 -2.25 -17.85 -18.76
C ALA A 103 -3.33 -16.96 -19.40
N PHE A 104 -2.92 -15.84 -19.97
CA PHE A 104 -3.82 -14.85 -20.56
C PHE A 104 -3.61 -14.76 -22.06
N ARG A 105 -4.67 -14.48 -22.81
CA ARG A 105 -4.66 -14.31 -24.26
C ARG A 105 -5.51 -13.10 -24.65
N LEU A 106 -4.91 -12.15 -25.35
CA LEU A 106 -5.60 -10.95 -25.82
C LEU A 106 -6.59 -11.26 -26.96
N PRO A 107 -7.62 -10.41 -27.17
CA PRO A 107 -8.51 -10.52 -28.33
C PRO A 107 -7.70 -10.46 -29.63
N GLY A 108 -7.96 -11.39 -30.55
CA GLY A 108 -7.27 -11.47 -31.84
C GLY A 108 -5.86 -12.08 -31.79
N VAL A 109 -5.33 -12.41 -30.61
CA VAL A 109 -4.05 -13.12 -30.46
C VAL A 109 -4.31 -14.62 -30.32
N THR A 110 -3.56 -15.44 -31.05
CA THR A 110 -3.70 -16.91 -31.01
C THR A 110 -2.89 -17.54 -29.89
N GLU A 111 -1.75 -16.93 -29.54
CA GLU A 111 -0.81 -17.44 -28.54
C GLU A 111 -1.21 -17.07 -27.11
N TRP A 112 -0.98 -17.99 -26.18
CA TRP A 112 -1.14 -17.74 -24.74
C TRP A 112 0.11 -17.07 -24.17
N SER A 113 -0.07 -16.24 -23.14
CA SER A 113 1.04 -15.76 -22.32
C SER A 113 1.76 -16.92 -21.62
N THR A 114 2.94 -16.63 -21.08
CA THR A 114 3.60 -17.53 -20.12
C THR A 114 2.69 -17.79 -18.93
N GLU A 115 2.70 -19.02 -18.45
CA GLU A 115 1.95 -19.40 -17.26
C GLU A 115 2.52 -18.74 -16.01
N VAL A 116 1.63 -18.19 -15.19
CA VAL A 116 1.95 -17.56 -13.91
C VAL A 116 1.29 -18.37 -12.80
N CYS A 117 2.07 -18.72 -11.78
CA CYS A 117 1.64 -19.48 -10.62
C CYS A 117 1.00 -18.57 -9.56
N ALA A 118 -0.19 -18.95 -9.08
CA ALA A 118 -0.86 -18.36 -7.94
C ALA A 118 -0.98 -19.37 -6.80
N GLN A 119 -0.81 -18.89 -5.56
CA GLN A 119 -1.02 -19.69 -4.35
C GLN A 119 -2.28 -19.24 -3.61
N ARG A 120 -3.05 -20.19 -3.12
CA ARG A 120 -4.23 -19.95 -2.28
C ARG A 120 -3.77 -19.48 -0.89
N LEU A 121 -4.39 -18.41 -0.38
CA LEU A 121 -4.21 -18.00 1.01
C LEU A 121 -4.92 -19.01 1.94
N LYS A 122 -4.13 -19.71 2.77
CA LYS A 122 -4.66 -20.62 3.78
C LYS A 122 -5.48 -19.85 4.82
N GLY A 123 -6.70 -20.33 5.10
CA GLY A 123 -7.62 -19.75 6.08
C GLY A 123 -8.93 -19.18 5.52
N THR A 124 -9.07 -19.07 4.20
CA THR A 124 -10.21 -18.38 3.56
C THR A 124 -11.18 -19.32 2.83
N VAL A 125 -11.57 -20.44 3.44
CA VAL A 125 -12.69 -21.25 2.91
C VAL A 125 -13.97 -20.78 3.58
N SER A 126 -14.77 -19.97 2.87
CA SER A 126 -16.17 -19.73 3.25
C SER A 126 -16.95 -21.04 3.04
N ARG A 127 -17.07 -21.84 4.10
CA ARG A 127 -17.96 -23.00 4.12
C ARG A 127 -19.38 -22.51 4.40
N SER A 128 -20.21 -22.47 3.38
CA SER A 128 -21.68 -22.55 3.54
C SER A 128 -22.03 -23.91 4.12
N LEU A 129 -22.59 -23.93 5.33
CA LEU A 129 -22.99 -25.12 6.08
C LEU A 129 -24.23 -25.80 5.47
N THR A 130 -24.04 -26.97 4.86
CA THR A 130 -25.02 -28.06 4.89
C THR A 130 -24.29 -29.39 5.09
N ARG A 131 -24.56 -30.06 6.22
CA ARG A 131 -23.99 -31.35 6.63
C ARG A 131 -24.67 -32.49 5.84
N PRO A 132 -23.96 -33.60 5.57
CA PRO A 132 -24.30 -34.82 6.29
C PRO A 132 -23.09 -35.68 6.73
N SER A 133 -23.42 -36.65 7.56
CA SER A 133 -22.62 -37.59 8.35
C SER A 133 -21.87 -38.68 7.54
N GLY A 134 -20.71 -39.11 8.04
CA GLY A 134 -20.13 -40.43 7.77
C GLY A 134 -18.61 -40.49 7.86
N SER A 135 -18.07 -41.42 8.66
CA SER A 135 -16.65 -41.76 8.84
C SER A 135 -15.98 -42.25 7.54
N SER A 136 -14.66 -42.36 7.35
CA SER A 136 -13.59 -42.87 8.21
C SER A 136 -12.21 -42.55 7.58
N ASP A 137 -11.16 -42.74 8.37
CA ASP A 137 -9.70 -42.60 8.11
C ASP A 137 -9.15 -43.09 6.76
N VAL A 138 -8.11 -42.43 6.21
CA VAL A 138 -6.91 -43.08 5.59
C VAL A 138 -5.68 -42.14 5.60
N LEU A 139 -4.54 -42.79 5.85
CA LEU A 139 -3.11 -42.43 5.96
C LEU A 139 -2.46 -41.50 4.91
N CYS A 140 -1.49 -40.72 5.39
CA CYS A 140 -0.48 -39.98 4.60
C CYS A 140 0.73 -40.84 4.22
N PHE A 141 1.24 -40.68 2.99
CA PHE A 141 2.63 -40.99 2.61
C PHE A 141 3.19 -39.88 1.68
N PRO A 142 4.49 -39.54 1.77
CA PRO A 142 5.07 -38.46 0.96
C PRO A 142 5.76 -38.99 -0.30
N PHE A 143 5.55 -38.32 -1.43
CA PHE A 143 6.39 -38.48 -2.62
C PHE A 143 7.08 -37.15 -2.95
N LYS A 144 8.42 -37.15 -2.87
CA LYS A 144 9.29 -36.08 -3.39
C LYS A 144 9.71 -36.46 -4.81
N ARG A 145 9.58 -35.55 -5.79
CA ARG A 145 10.53 -35.47 -6.91
C ARG A 145 10.66 -34.06 -7.47
N ARG A 146 11.91 -33.70 -7.76
CA ARG A 146 12.38 -32.47 -8.41
C ARG A 146 12.04 -32.48 -9.90
N CYS A 147 11.71 -31.32 -10.46
CA CYS A 147 12.00 -31.03 -11.86
C CYS A 147 12.98 -29.86 -11.97
N ARG A 148 14.02 -30.07 -12.78
CA ARG A 148 15.03 -29.12 -13.23
C ARG A 148 14.79 -28.85 -14.72
N ASP A 149 15.15 -27.62 -15.11
CA ASP A 149 15.58 -27.14 -16.42
C ASP A 149 14.59 -27.13 -17.61
N ALA A 150 14.37 -25.91 -18.14
CA ALA A 150 14.29 -25.69 -19.58
C ALA A 150 14.87 -24.30 -19.94
N LYS A 151 15.80 -24.31 -20.90
CA LYS A 151 16.55 -23.16 -21.42
C LYS A 151 15.79 -22.42 -22.53
N ARG A 152 16.14 -21.14 -22.65
CA ARG A 152 15.93 -20.15 -23.73
C ARG A 152 15.58 -20.66 -25.13
N VAL A 153 14.61 -20.00 -25.76
CA VAL A 153 14.67 -19.49 -27.15
C VAL A 153 14.04 -18.09 -27.16
N GLY A 154 14.68 -17.13 -27.82
CA GLY A 154 14.17 -15.77 -27.98
C GLY A 154 13.58 -15.54 -29.37
N CYS A 155 12.56 -14.69 -29.46
CA CYS A 155 12.32 -13.84 -30.62
C CYS A 155 11.46 -12.62 -30.25
N PHE A 156 11.71 -11.53 -30.97
CA PHE A 156 11.20 -10.17 -30.80
C PHE A 156 9.86 -9.96 -31.53
N MET A 157 8.89 -9.29 -30.91
CA MET A 157 8.13 -8.15 -31.48
C MET A 157 7.17 -7.58 -30.42
N SER A 158 7.00 -6.25 -30.43
CA SER A 158 6.46 -5.43 -29.34
C SER A 158 4.97 -5.09 -29.46
N TRP A 159 4.28 -5.02 -28.31
CA TRP A 159 3.28 -4.00 -28.00
C TRP A 159 3.48 -3.46 -26.58
N ARG A 160 3.07 -2.19 -26.41
CA ARG A 160 3.30 -1.32 -25.25
C ARG A 160 2.73 -1.90 -23.95
N TRP A 161 3.65 -2.13 -23.02
CA TRP A 161 3.43 -2.20 -21.59
C TRP A 161 3.16 -0.78 -21.05
N VAL A 162 2.20 -0.63 -20.12
CA VAL A 162 2.20 0.52 -19.19
C VAL A 162 3.39 0.29 -18.27
N GLY A 163 4.47 1.05 -18.47
CA GLY A 163 5.81 0.78 -17.96
C GLY A 163 5.86 0.43 -16.46
N SER A 164 6.16 -0.84 -16.16
CA SER A 164 7.10 -1.12 -15.09
C SER A 164 8.46 -0.75 -15.65
N THR A 165 9.12 0.21 -15.03
CA THR A 165 10.55 0.46 -15.19
C THR A 165 11.26 -0.90 -15.08
N ARG A 166 11.73 -1.45 -16.22
CA ARG A 166 12.68 -2.55 -16.21
C ARG A 166 13.96 -1.98 -15.61
N LEU A 167 14.12 -2.18 -14.31
CA LEU A 167 15.36 -1.96 -13.59
C LEU A 167 16.45 -2.75 -14.33
N VAL A 168 17.49 -2.05 -14.78
CA VAL A 168 18.64 -2.68 -15.41
C VAL A 168 19.43 -3.37 -14.29
N ASP A 169 19.21 -4.68 -14.15
CA ASP A 169 19.57 -5.50 -12.98
C ASP A 169 21.08 -5.64 -12.68
N SER A 170 22.00 -5.20 -13.54
CA SER A 170 23.44 -5.46 -13.29
C SER A 170 24.12 -4.44 -12.38
N ALA A 171 23.62 -3.20 -12.29
CA ALA A 171 24.21 -2.14 -11.46
C ALA A 171 23.69 -2.16 -10.01
N ALA A 172 22.44 -2.61 -9.81
CA ALA A 172 21.81 -2.71 -8.49
C ALA A 172 22.60 -3.63 -7.54
N ALA A 173 23.34 -4.61 -8.06
CA ALA A 173 24.19 -5.51 -7.29
C ALA A 173 25.31 -4.79 -6.51
N HIS A 174 25.73 -3.60 -6.92
CA HIS A 174 26.79 -2.81 -6.25
C HIS A 174 26.24 -1.71 -5.36
N GLY A 175 24.92 -1.67 -5.11
CA GLY A 175 24.29 -0.61 -4.33
C GLY A 175 24.35 0.78 -5.00
N ILE A 176 24.51 0.83 -6.32
CA ILE A 176 24.48 2.07 -7.10
C ILE A 176 23.34 1.97 -8.11
N TYR A 177 22.49 2.99 -8.13
CA TYR A 177 21.35 3.11 -9.03
C TYR A 177 21.38 4.46 -9.73
N SER A 178 21.08 4.51 -11.03
CA SER A 178 20.96 5.76 -11.78
C SER A 178 19.49 6.12 -11.92
N ALA A 179 19.08 7.25 -11.35
CA ALA A 179 17.76 7.82 -11.54
C ALA A 179 17.78 8.79 -12.72
N ASP A 180 17.09 8.42 -13.79
CA ASP A 180 16.99 9.20 -15.02
C ASP A 180 15.58 9.79 -15.14
N VAL A 181 15.49 11.12 -15.32
CA VAL A 181 14.21 11.85 -15.42
C VAL A 181 14.28 12.89 -16.53
N TRP A 182 13.23 12.98 -17.32
CA TRP A 182 13.05 14.05 -18.28
C TRP A 182 12.42 15.27 -17.62
N GLU A 183 13.02 16.44 -17.85
CA GLU A 183 12.37 17.73 -17.68
C GLU A 183 11.62 18.08 -18.97
N LEU A 184 10.32 18.32 -18.89
CA LEU A 184 9.45 18.72 -20.00
C LEU A 184 9.05 20.18 -19.86
N GLN A 185 9.10 20.92 -20.97
CA GLN A 185 8.58 22.28 -21.04
C GLN A 185 7.89 22.56 -22.37
N ARG A 186 6.87 23.42 -22.36
CA ARG A 186 6.04 23.81 -23.50
C ARG A 186 5.95 25.34 -23.60
N ARG A 187 5.82 25.86 -24.83
CA ARG A 187 5.46 27.25 -25.12
C ARG A 187 3.97 27.39 -25.39
N SER A 188 3.40 28.57 -25.10
CA SER A 188 2.01 28.89 -25.43
C SER A 188 1.74 29.05 -26.94
N ALA A 189 2.76 29.41 -27.71
CA ALA A 189 2.71 29.48 -29.15
C ALA A 189 4.07 29.07 -29.73
N VAL A 190 4.10 28.61 -30.98
CA VAL A 190 5.33 28.20 -31.68
C VAL A 190 6.40 29.30 -31.66
N PHE A 191 5.97 30.57 -31.70
CA PHE A 191 6.84 31.76 -31.65
C PHE A 191 6.88 32.43 -30.26
N GLY A 192 6.26 31.83 -29.24
CA GLY A 192 6.27 32.36 -27.87
C GLY A 192 7.64 32.19 -27.19
N MET A 193 8.02 33.15 -26.34
CA MET A 193 9.35 33.16 -25.70
C MET A 193 9.45 32.36 -24.39
N PRO A 194 8.47 32.36 -23.46
CA PRO A 194 8.65 31.62 -22.21
C PRO A 194 8.35 30.13 -22.39
N TRP A 195 9.31 29.30 -21.99
CA TRP A 195 9.11 27.88 -21.77
C TRP A 195 8.57 27.66 -20.35
N GLN A 196 7.50 26.88 -20.21
CA GLN A 196 6.82 26.62 -18.94
C GLN A 196 6.57 25.12 -18.79
N ALA A 197 6.23 24.66 -17.57
CA ALA A 197 5.76 23.29 -17.38
C ALA A 197 4.54 22.98 -18.28
N PRO A 198 4.32 21.73 -18.72
CA PRO A 198 3.15 21.36 -19.52
C PRO A 198 1.84 21.86 -18.87
N PHE A 199 0.98 22.51 -19.64
CA PHE A 199 -0.19 23.22 -19.12
C PHE A 199 -1.44 23.11 -19.99
N LEU A 200 -1.34 22.56 -21.21
CA LEU A 200 -2.49 22.43 -22.08
C LEU A 200 -3.39 21.28 -21.60
N PRO A 201 -4.71 21.33 -21.87
CA PRO A 201 -5.63 20.28 -21.45
C PRO A 201 -5.22 18.85 -21.90
N HIS A 202 -4.64 18.71 -23.09
CA HIS A 202 -4.16 17.41 -23.56
C HIS A 202 -2.86 16.95 -22.89
N ASP A 203 -2.03 17.85 -22.36
CA ASP A 203 -0.87 17.47 -21.55
C ASP A 203 -1.35 16.73 -20.28
N ARG A 204 -2.46 17.21 -19.68
CA ARG A 204 -3.10 16.58 -18.52
C ARG A 204 -3.73 15.22 -18.85
N PHE A 205 -4.27 15.05 -20.05
CA PHE A 205 -4.82 13.77 -20.49
C PHE A 205 -3.77 12.65 -20.47
N TRP A 206 -2.52 12.99 -20.79
CA TRP A 206 -1.38 12.08 -20.72
C TRP A 206 -0.67 12.09 -19.35
N ALA A 207 -1.24 12.77 -18.36
CA ALA A 207 -0.65 12.98 -17.03
C ALA A 207 0.79 13.54 -17.08
N LEU A 208 1.09 14.39 -18.07
CA LEU A 208 2.42 14.98 -18.22
C LEU A 208 2.63 16.07 -17.17
N SER A 209 3.61 15.85 -16.29
CA SER A 209 4.18 16.84 -15.38
C SER A 209 5.48 17.42 -15.95
N ARG A 210 6.03 18.46 -15.31
CA ARG A 210 7.38 18.98 -15.64
C ARG A 210 8.44 17.89 -15.55
N TRP A 211 8.31 16.96 -14.62
CA TRP A 211 9.28 15.89 -14.37
C TRP A 211 8.63 14.54 -14.64
N VAL A 212 9.17 13.76 -15.57
CA VAL A 212 8.65 12.43 -15.94
C VAL A 212 9.77 11.40 -16.05
N GLY A 213 9.44 10.12 -15.86
CA GLY A 213 10.34 9.02 -16.13
C GLY A 213 10.70 8.91 -17.62
N THR A 214 11.63 8.01 -17.95
CA THR A 214 12.07 7.78 -19.33
C THR A 214 10.97 7.25 -20.26
N ASP A 215 9.87 6.77 -19.69
CA ASP A 215 8.65 6.31 -20.36
C ASP A 215 7.55 7.38 -20.44
N TYR A 216 7.85 8.63 -20.05
CA TYR A 216 6.91 9.76 -19.99
C TYR A 216 5.78 9.62 -18.95
N SER A 217 5.87 8.65 -18.04
CA SER A 217 4.98 8.57 -16.88
C SER A 217 5.52 9.39 -15.72
N ARG A 218 4.69 9.71 -14.72
CA ARG A 218 5.17 10.33 -13.47
C ARG A 218 6.19 9.40 -12.81
N HIS A 219 7.40 9.91 -12.55
CA HIS A 219 8.44 9.08 -11.95
C HIS A 219 8.00 8.61 -10.55
N PRO A 220 8.18 7.33 -10.17
CA PRO A 220 7.67 6.79 -8.90
C PRO A 220 8.28 7.45 -7.66
N TRP A 221 9.43 8.10 -7.82
CA TRP A 221 10.11 8.83 -6.75
C TRP A 221 9.74 10.31 -6.68
N THR A 222 8.89 10.82 -7.56
CA THR A 222 8.49 12.24 -7.52
C THR A 222 7.70 12.54 -6.25
N THR A 223 8.08 13.61 -5.55
CA THR A 223 7.42 14.06 -4.31
C THR A 223 6.93 15.50 -4.42
N GLY A 224 5.95 15.86 -3.59
CA GLY A 224 5.34 17.20 -3.58
C GLY A 224 4.05 17.30 -4.41
N THR A 225 3.40 18.47 -4.31
CA THR A 225 2.20 18.81 -5.10
C THR A 225 2.57 19.09 -6.55
N ASP A 226 1.63 18.94 -7.48
CA ASP A 226 1.88 19.20 -8.90
C ASP A 226 2.36 20.64 -9.15
N GLU A 227 1.86 21.60 -8.37
CA GLU A 227 2.31 23.00 -8.41
C GLU A 227 3.78 23.14 -7.98
N ALA A 228 4.17 22.60 -6.82
CA ALA A 228 5.55 22.65 -6.35
C ALA A 228 6.51 21.92 -7.32
N VAL A 229 6.07 20.77 -7.84
CA VAL A 229 6.81 19.98 -8.84
C VAL A 229 7.01 20.78 -10.14
N SER A 230 5.99 21.54 -10.57
CA SER A 230 6.07 22.38 -11.78
C SER A 230 7.03 23.57 -11.63
N LEU A 231 7.19 24.08 -10.41
CA LEU A 231 8.05 25.23 -10.11
C LEU A 231 9.50 24.84 -9.78
N SER A 232 9.76 23.57 -9.42
CA SER A 232 11.11 23.11 -9.06
C SER A 232 12.13 23.26 -10.20
N ASP A 233 13.35 23.71 -9.87
CA ASP A 233 14.46 23.84 -10.81
C ASP A 233 15.24 22.53 -11.04
N THR A 234 15.20 21.62 -10.07
CA THR A 234 15.79 20.27 -10.15
C THR A 234 14.71 19.21 -10.00
N PRO A 235 14.93 17.95 -10.42
CA PRO A 235 13.97 16.88 -10.23
C PRO A 235 13.62 16.68 -8.73
N PRO A 236 12.36 16.87 -8.30
CA PRO A 236 11.96 16.75 -6.90
C PRO A 236 11.72 15.27 -6.52
N LEU A 237 12.76 14.45 -6.70
CA LEU A 237 12.70 13.02 -6.42
C LEU A 237 13.17 12.70 -5.00
N LYS A 238 12.47 11.79 -4.33
CA LYS A 238 12.88 11.21 -3.05
C LYS A 238 13.13 9.72 -3.21
N ALA A 239 14.36 9.30 -2.92
CA ALA A 239 14.73 7.90 -2.98
C ALA A 239 13.86 7.06 -2.01
N PRO A 240 13.55 5.80 -2.36
CA PRO A 240 12.85 4.88 -1.45
C PRO A 240 13.73 4.56 -0.25
N LYS A 241 13.13 4.01 0.82
CA LYS A 241 13.84 3.66 2.05
C LYS A 241 15.05 2.76 1.75
N GLY A 242 16.18 3.08 2.36
CA GLY A 242 17.45 2.37 2.15
C GLY A 242 18.25 2.87 0.95
N TRP A 243 17.77 3.90 0.25
CA TRP A 243 18.51 4.60 -0.79
C TRP A 243 18.62 6.08 -0.41
N TYR A 244 19.69 6.73 -0.85
CA TYR A 244 19.82 8.18 -0.81
C TYR A 244 20.14 8.70 -2.20
N LEU A 245 19.43 9.75 -2.61
CA LEU A 245 19.80 10.56 -3.76
C LEU A 245 20.70 11.68 -3.25
N ASP A 246 21.80 11.92 -3.96
CA ASP A 246 22.61 13.08 -3.71
C ASP A 246 22.03 14.25 -4.54
N ASP A 247 21.12 15.01 -3.94
CA ASP A 247 20.41 16.11 -4.61
C ASP A 247 21.37 17.19 -5.15
N SER A 248 22.61 17.25 -4.65
CA SER A 248 23.65 18.14 -5.17
C SER A 248 24.30 17.67 -6.48
N LYS A 249 23.97 16.46 -6.95
CA LYS A 249 24.62 15.78 -8.09
C LYS A 249 23.71 15.54 -9.29
N TRP A 250 22.60 16.27 -9.39
CA TRP A 250 21.82 16.26 -10.62
C TRP A 250 22.64 16.82 -11.77
N VAL A 251 22.89 15.98 -12.78
CA VAL A 251 23.62 16.36 -14.00
C VAL A 251 22.72 16.25 -15.22
N VAL A 252 22.83 17.22 -16.11
CA VAL A 252 22.20 17.16 -17.43
C VAL A 252 23.00 16.17 -18.28
N VAL A 253 22.32 15.16 -18.81
CA VAL A 253 22.93 14.13 -19.65
C VAL A 253 22.78 14.51 -21.11
N THR A 254 23.91 14.62 -21.82
CA THR A 254 23.92 14.72 -23.28
C THR A 254 23.48 13.39 -23.88
N THR A 255 22.34 13.38 -24.57
CA THR A 255 21.87 12.21 -25.30
C THR A 255 22.69 11.97 -26.56
N LYS A 256 22.54 10.79 -27.18
CA LYS A 256 23.17 10.50 -28.48
C LYS A 256 22.64 11.39 -29.60
N ASP A 257 21.38 11.80 -29.50
CA ASP A 257 20.75 12.70 -30.46
C ASP A 257 21.20 14.14 -30.23
N SER A 258 21.12 14.99 -31.27
CA SER A 258 21.49 16.40 -31.18
C SER A 258 20.69 17.11 -30.07
N CYS A 259 21.39 17.81 -29.18
CA CYS A 259 20.83 18.73 -28.21
C CYS A 259 21.48 20.11 -28.37
N ASP A 260 20.86 21.16 -27.84
CA ASP A 260 21.51 22.47 -27.73
C ASP A 260 22.59 22.47 -26.63
N GLY A 261 23.26 23.62 -26.44
CA GLY A 261 24.29 23.77 -25.40
C GLY A 261 23.79 23.62 -23.96
N GLY A 262 22.48 23.68 -23.72
CA GLY A 262 21.84 23.45 -22.43
C GLY A 262 21.35 22.01 -22.22
N GLY A 263 21.58 21.12 -23.19
CA GLY A 263 21.09 19.74 -23.19
C GLY A 263 19.61 19.60 -23.57
N TRP A 264 18.98 20.65 -24.11
CA TRP A 264 17.59 20.58 -24.57
C TRP A 264 17.48 19.92 -25.94
N GLN A 265 16.41 19.15 -26.09
CA GLN A 265 15.91 18.66 -27.37
C GLN A 265 14.52 19.23 -27.60
N TYR A 266 14.18 19.46 -28.86
CA TYR A 266 12.98 20.17 -29.27
C TYR A 266 12.13 19.30 -30.19
N ALA A 267 10.80 19.44 -30.07
CA ALA A 267 9.82 18.79 -30.92
C ALA A 267 8.54 19.64 -31.04
N VAL A 268 7.70 19.31 -32.02
CA VAL A 268 6.39 19.96 -32.18
C VAL A 268 5.39 19.53 -31.10
N ASP A 269 5.51 18.32 -30.54
CA ASP A 269 4.66 17.79 -29.47
C ASP A 269 5.39 16.73 -28.60
N PHE A 270 4.94 16.51 -27.37
CA PHE A 270 5.48 15.48 -26.46
C PHE A 270 5.21 14.05 -26.94
N SER A 271 4.18 13.81 -27.76
CA SER A 271 3.87 12.48 -28.28
C SER A 271 4.83 11.99 -29.38
N MET A 272 5.76 12.84 -29.81
CA MET A 272 6.68 12.53 -30.90
C MET A 272 7.68 11.42 -30.51
N PRO A 273 7.96 10.47 -31.42
CA PRO A 273 8.94 9.42 -31.15
C PRO A 273 10.34 10.02 -30.99
N HIS A 274 11.23 9.31 -30.28
CA HIS A 274 12.57 9.82 -29.94
C HIS A 274 13.37 10.37 -31.14
N SER A 275 13.20 9.79 -32.34
CA SER A 275 13.87 10.22 -33.58
C SER A 275 13.46 11.60 -34.10
N HIS A 276 12.39 12.19 -33.58
CA HIS A 276 11.88 13.50 -33.99
C HIS A 276 12.28 14.62 -33.03
N TRP A 277 13.10 14.31 -32.03
CA TRP A 277 13.66 15.29 -31.11
C TRP A 277 15.04 15.74 -31.61
N HIS A 278 15.26 17.06 -31.72
CA HIS A 278 16.50 17.62 -32.26
C HIS A 278 17.00 18.84 -31.48
N GLY A 279 18.23 19.30 -31.74
CA GLY A 279 18.88 20.39 -30.99
C GLY A 279 18.44 21.81 -31.38
N GLU A 280 17.67 21.96 -32.45
CA GLU A 280 17.23 23.26 -32.98
C GLU A 280 15.81 23.63 -32.45
N PRO A 281 15.60 24.81 -31.83
CA PRO A 281 14.27 25.20 -31.30
C PRO A 281 13.27 25.65 -32.38
N SER A 282 13.71 25.84 -33.62
CA SER A 282 12.89 26.40 -34.70
C SER A 282 11.63 25.57 -34.96
N LEU A 283 10.47 26.24 -35.00
CA LEU A 283 9.12 25.66 -35.22
C LEU A 283 8.68 24.60 -34.19
N CYS A 284 9.34 24.51 -33.04
CA CYS A 284 9.00 23.57 -31.97
C CYS A 284 8.20 24.23 -30.85
N SER A 285 7.21 23.50 -30.32
CA SER A 285 6.38 23.96 -29.20
C SER A 285 6.72 23.28 -27.87
N CYS A 286 7.45 22.16 -27.93
CA CYS A 286 7.85 21.35 -26.80
C CYS A 286 9.38 21.24 -26.74
N ARG A 287 9.92 21.13 -25.54
CA ARG A 287 11.30 20.77 -25.30
C ARG A 287 11.43 19.78 -24.14
N ARG A 288 12.47 18.96 -24.17
CA ARG A 288 12.83 18.05 -23.09
C ARG A 288 14.33 18.07 -22.79
N ARG A 289 14.71 17.77 -21.56
CA ARG A 289 16.11 17.65 -21.14
C ARG A 289 16.29 16.50 -20.16
N LEU A 290 17.28 15.64 -20.39
CA LEU A 290 17.51 14.46 -19.55
C LEU A 290 18.36 14.85 -18.35
N TRP A 291 17.86 14.56 -17.16
CA TRP A 291 18.56 14.70 -15.90
C TRP A 291 18.90 13.32 -15.34
N ARG A 292 20.07 13.20 -14.72
CA ARG A 292 20.53 12.00 -14.06
C ARG A 292 21.08 12.31 -12.69
N CYS A 293 20.75 11.47 -11.71
CA CYS A 293 21.38 11.43 -10.41
C CYS A 293 21.75 9.99 -10.06
N THR A 294 22.86 9.83 -9.33
CA THR A 294 23.26 8.53 -8.80
C THR A 294 22.67 8.37 -7.40
N ALA A 295 21.71 7.47 -7.26
CA ALA A 295 21.28 6.99 -5.96
C ALA A 295 22.25 5.92 -5.46
N ILE A 296 22.59 6.00 -4.19
CA ILE A 296 23.45 5.02 -3.54
C ILE A 296 22.60 4.34 -2.47
N LYS A 297 22.66 3.01 -2.42
CA LYS A 297 22.05 2.23 -1.36
C LYS A 297 22.75 2.64 -0.08
N ALA A 298 21.99 3.15 0.89
CA ALA A 298 22.53 3.37 2.22
C ALA A 298 23.19 2.06 2.65
N PRO A 299 24.43 2.09 3.17
CA PRO A 299 25.02 0.88 3.73
C PRO A 299 23.95 0.32 4.65
N GLU A 300 23.54 -0.93 4.40
CA GLU A 300 22.65 -1.62 5.33
C GLU A 300 23.40 -1.50 6.66
N ALA A 301 22.94 -0.59 7.53
CA ALA A 301 23.38 -0.57 8.90
C ALA A 301 23.24 -2.02 9.29
N THR A 302 24.36 -2.69 9.55
CA THR A 302 24.42 -4.13 9.75
C THR A 302 23.47 -4.41 10.89
N ASN A 303 22.23 -4.70 10.53
CA ASN A 303 21.17 -4.99 11.44
C ASN A 303 21.61 -6.33 11.99
N GLY A 304 22.00 -6.34 13.27
CA GLY A 304 22.02 -7.59 14.01
C GLY A 304 20.70 -8.33 13.74
N PRO A 305 20.71 -9.67 13.71
CA PRO A 305 19.62 -10.51 13.21
C PRO A 305 18.25 -10.39 13.93
N ASP A 306 18.06 -9.42 14.83
CA ASP A 306 16.87 -9.29 15.69
C ASP A 306 16.15 -7.95 15.50
N THR A 307 15.88 -7.51 14.27
CA THR A 307 14.88 -6.45 14.07
C THR A 307 13.48 -7.10 14.11
N PRO A 308 12.67 -6.91 15.17
CA PRO A 308 11.42 -7.64 15.32
C PRO A 308 10.41 -7.20 14.25
N GLN A 309 9.97 -8.14 13.40
CA GLN A 309 8.99 -7.92 12.33
C GLN A 309 7.54 -7.67 12.81
N HIS A 310 7.32 -7.46 14.11
CA HIS A 310 5.97 -7.49 14.70
C HIS A 310 5.37 -6.13 15.07
N ALA A 311 6.14 -5.04 15.08
CA ALA A 311 5.55 -3.71 15.24
C ALA A 311 4.54 -3.46 14.11
N LEU A 312 3.34 -2.92 14.43
CA LEU A 312 2.38 -2.50 13.41
C LEU A 312 3.13 -1.61 12.40
N PRO A 313 3.34 -2.09 11.16
CA PRO A 313 4.06 -1.30 10.18
C PRO A 313 3.26 -0.02 9.98
N LEU A 314 3.95 1.11 9.99
CA LEU A 314 3.37 2.37 9.54
C LEU A 314 2.77 2.10 8.15
N ASP A 315 1.46 2.28 8.01
CA ASP A 315 0.77 1.96 6.75
C ASP A 315 1.36 2.79 5.62
N GLU A 316 1.51 2.19 4.45
CA GLU A 316 2.07 2.88 3.29
C GLU A 316 1.20 4.10 2.95
N GLY A 317 1.83 5.27 2.82
CA GLY A 317 1.15 6.53 2.53
C GLY A 317 0.66 7.31 3.75
N MET A 318 0.95 6.90 4.98
CA MET A 318 0.74 7.77 6.14
C MET A 318 1.68 8.99 6.13
N VAL A 319 1.12 10.16 6.46
CA VAL A 319 1.85 11.41 6.62
C VAL A 319 2.26 11.56 8.08
N ILE A 320 3.58 11.63 8.34
CA ILE A 320 4.11 11.88 9.69
C ILE A 320 3.89 13.35 10.03
N VAL A 321 3.14 13.62 11.09
CA VAL A 321 2.85 14.98 11.57
C VAL A 321 3.73 15.38 12.75
N ALA A 322 4.24 14.40 13.49
CA ALA A 322 5.17 14.63 14.59
C ALA A 322 6.10 13.43 14.75
N ARG A 323 7.38 13.70 14.96
CA ARG A 323 8.37 12.70 15.34
C ARG A 323 9.50 13.35 16.10
N GLU A 324 9.71 12.93 17.34
CA GLU A 324 10.75 13.49 18.21
C GLU A 324 11.32 12.39 19.11
N TRP A 325 12.58 12.55 19.49
CA TRP A 325 13.16 11.84 20.62
C TRP A 325 12.79 12.58 21.91
N LEU A 326 12.30 11.87 22.90
CA LEU A 326 11.81 12.40 24.17
C LEU A 326 12.57 11.77 25.35
N PRO A 327 12.58 12.42 26.53
CA PRO A 327 13.15 11.85 27.74
C PRO A 327 12.57 10.47 28.08
N PRO A 328 13.27 9.65 28.90
CA PRO A 328 12.78 8.33 29.31
C PRO A 328 11.36 8.39 29.88
N LEU A 329 10.48 7.56 29.32
CA LEU A 329 9.12 7.31 29.78
C LEU A 329 9.03 5.86 30.25
N GLN A 330 8.32 5.60 31.35
CA GLN A 330 8.14 4.24 31.87
C GLN A 330 7.14 3.47 30.99
N LEU A 331 7.61 2.96 29.85
CA LEU A 331 6.76 2.30 28.85
C LEU A 331 6.09 1.02 29.39
N ASP A 332 6.63 0.36 30.41
CA ASP A 332 5.95 -0.77 31.07
C ASP A 332 4.62 -0.33 31.71
N VAL A 333 4.66 0.76 32.48
CA VAL A 333 3.47 1.33 33.13
C VAL A 333 2.47 1.82 32.10
N GLU A 334 2.96 2.47 31.03
CA GLU A 334 2.08 2.94 29.96
C GLU A 334 1.46 1.78 29.17
N ALA A 335 2.21 0.70 28.94
CA ALA A 335 1.72 -0.50 28.28
C ALA A 335 0.61 -1.17 29.11
N GLU A 336 0.81 -1.33 30.42
CA GLU A 336 -0.19 -1.87 31.35
C GLU A 336 -1.47 -1.02 31.34
N ARG A 337 -1.34 0.30 31.48
CA ARG A 337 -2.47 1.25 31.41
C ARG A 337 -3.21 1.17 30.08
N LEU A 338 -2.50 1.00 28.98
CA LEU A 338 -3.09 0.94 27.64
C LEU A 338 -3.90 -0.34 27.41
N ILE A 339 -3.45 -1.47 27.94
CA ILE A 339 -4.11 -2.77 27.78
C ILE A 339 -5.10 -3.10 28.91
N ALA A 340 -5.28 -2.19 29.88
CA ALA A 340 -6.22 -2.32 30.99
C ALA A 340 -7.68 -2.40 30.51
N ASN A 341 -8.52 -3.11 31.27
CA ASN A 341 -9.94 -3.23 30.97
C ASN A 341 -10.67 -1.89 31.09
N GLU A 342 -10.24 -1.05 32.03
CA GLU A 342 -10.77 0.28 32.26
C GLU A 342 -9.70 1.32 31.92
N TRP A 343 -10.07 2.33 31.13
CA TRP A 343 -9.18 3.45 30.82
C TRP A 343 -9.56 4.65 31.69
N THR A 344 -8.61 5.11 32.49
CA THR A 344 -8.72 6.34 33.28
C THR A 344 -8.11 7.52 32.51
N MET A 345 -8.19 8.73 33.08
CA MET A 345 -7.49 9.91 32.56
C MET A 345 -5.97 9.74 32.49
N GLU A 346 -5.43 8.77 33.23
CA GLU A 346 -4.01 8.44 33.19
C GLU A 346 -3.64 7.57 31.97
N CYS A 347 -4.61 7.00 31.25
CA CYS A 347 -4.32 6.24 30.03
C CYS A 347 -4.00 7.19 28.87
N LEU A 348 -2.92 6.90 28.10
CA LEU A 348 -2.43 7.77 27.02
C LEU A 348 -3.54 8.21 26.03
N PRO A 349 -4.38 7.32 25.47
CA PRO A 349 -5.42 7.74 24.52
C PRO A 349 -6.45 8.66 25.15
N VAL A 350 -6.87 8.41 26.40
CA VAL A 350 -7.87 9.24 27.09
C VAL A 350 -7.30 10.62 27.42
N GLY A 351 -6.06 10.68 27.90
CA GLY A 351 -5.38 11.96 28.15
C GLY A 351 -5.20 12.79 26.87
N LEU A 352 -4.85 12.15 25.75
CA LEU A 352 -4.77 12.83 24.44
C LEU A 352 -6.14 13.34 23.98
N LEU A 353 -7.18 12.53 24.09
CA LEU A 353 -8.55 12.94 23.77
C LEU A 353 -8.97 14.18 24.57
N HIS A 354 -8.61 14.25 25.85
CA HIS A 354 -8.92 15.40 26.69
C HIS A 354 -8.22 16.70 26.24
N LEU A 355 -7.02 16.62 25.66
CA LEU A 355 -6.33 17.79 25.09
C LEU A 355 -7.02 18.34 23.84
N ASP A 356 -7.87 17.53 23.21
CA ASP A 356 -8.66 17.91 22.04
C ASP A 356 -10.08 18.38 22.40
N ASP A 357 -10.33 18.72 23.68
CA ASP A 357 -11.60 19.27 24.18
C ASP A 357 -12.81 18.38 23.83
N VAL A 358 -12.62 17.06 23.88
CA VAL A 358 -13.70 16.10 23.64
C VAL A 358 -14.58 15.92 24.89
N ALA A 359 -15.87 15.72 24.66
CA ALA A 359 -16.86 15.45 25.69
C ALA A 359 -17.47 14.05 25.53
N GLU A 360 -18.21 13.60 26.55
CA GLU A 360 -19.02 12.37 26.50
C GLU A 360 -18.22 11.10 26.13
N VAL A 361 -16.97 11.01 26.59
CA VAL A 361 -16.10 9.86 26.29
C VAL A 361 -16.64 8.60 26.98
N SER A 362 -16.95 7.60 26.18
CA SER A 362 -17.40 6.28 26.61
C SER A 362 -16.52 5.21 25.99
N VAL A 363 -15.77 4.47 26.81
CA VAL A 363 -14.85 3.41 26.39
C VAL A 363 -15.55 2.05 26.45
N GLY A 364 -15.68 1.39 25.31
CA GLY A 364 -16.29 0.07 25.20
C GLY A 364 -15.38 -1.08 25.66
N PRO A 365 -15.92 -2.30 25.81
CA PRO A 365 -15.14 -3.48 26.16
C PRO A 365 -14.13 -3.84 25.05
N TRP A 366 -13.16 -4.70 25.38
CA TRP A 366 -12.29 -5.30 24.37
C TRP A 366 -13.09 -6.20 23.44
N LEU A 367 -12.84 -6.08 22.14
CA LEU A 367 -13.36 -6.93 21.09
C LEU A 367 -12.41 -8.12 20.88
N GLU A 368 -12.97 -9.27 20.48
CA GLU A 368 -12.16 -10.45 20.14
C GLU A 368 -11.26 -10.15 18.93
N ASP A 369 -9.96 -10.41 19.09
CA ASP A 369 -9.00 -10.32 17.99
C ASP A 369 -8.80 -11.68 17.35
N GLU A 370 -9.06 -11.76 16.04
CA GLU A 370 -8.89 -12.99 15.25
C GLU A 370 -7.42 -13.41 15.12
N ARG A 371 -6.46 -12.49 15.31
CA ARG A 371 -5.05 -12.71 14.96
C ARG A 371 -4.10 -12.88 16.14
N GLY A 372 -4.57 -12.64 17.36
CA GLY A 372 -3.77 -12.71 18.58
C GLY A 372 -2.72 -11.60 18.67
N GLY A 373 -2.51 -11.07 19.87
CA GLY A 373 -1.47 -10.06 20.13
C GLY A 373 -1.86 -8.62 19.78
N VAL A 374 -3.02 -8.38 19.19
CA VAL A 374 -3.62 -7.04 19.04
C VAL A 374 -4.83 -6.94 19.95
N LYS A 375 -4.95 -5.87 20.72
CA LYS A 375 -6.19 -5.57 21.45
C LYS A 375 -7.00 -4.53 20.70
N VAL A 376 -8.28 -4.80 20.46
CA VAL A 376 -9.17 -3.90 19.72
C VAL A 376 -10.32 -3.46 20.62
N ARG A 377 -10.64 -2.17 20.66
CA ARG A 377 -11.85 -1.67 21.32
C ARG A 377 -12.41 -0.43 20.65
N GLU A 378 -13.66 -0.12 20.96
CA GLU A 378 -14.35 1.06 20.45
C GLU A 378 -14.52 2.11 21.55
N VAL A 379 -14.36 3.38 21.17
CA VAL A 379 -14.58 4.54 22.03
C VAL A 379 -15.57 5.45 21.31
N SER A 380 -16.63 5.83 22.00
CA SER A 380 -17.59 6.83 21.50
C SER A 380 -17.36 8.15 22.22
N LEU A 381 -17.42 9.26 21.51
CA LEU A 381 -17.21 10.60 22.07
C LEU A 381 -17.95 11.67 21.25
N ARG A 382 -17.95 12.90 21.77
CA ARG A 382 -18.39 14.10 21.08
C ARG A 382 -17.24 15.08 20.97
N ILE A 383 -16.93 15.53 19.76
CA ILE A 383 -15.82 16.45 19.47
C ILE A 383 -16.37 17.78 18.98
N ARG A 384 -15.71 18.87 19.36
CA ARG A 384 -15.99 20.21 18.84
C ARG A 384 -15.31 20.42 17.49
N ILE A 385 -16.04 20.92 16.50
CA ILE A 385 -15.51 21.19 15.17
C ILE A 385 -14.87 22.57 15.16
N VAL A 386 -13.54 22.60 15.07
CA VAL A 386 -12.75 23.84 15.04
C VAL A 386 -11.81 23.83 13.83
N PRO A 387 -11.86 24.86 12.95
CA PRO A 387 -12.81 25.98 12.98
C PRO A 387 -14.24 25.55 12.60
N PRO A 388 -15.28 26.30 13.02
CA PRO A 388 -16.64 26.02 12.58
C PRO A 388 -16.73 26.12 11.06
N SER A 389 -17.03 25.00 10.40
CA SER A 389 -17.31 24.98 8.97
C SER A 389 -18.76 25.40 8.71
N PRO A 390 -19.07 26.23 7.70
CA PRO A 390 -20.43 26.73 7.46
C PRO A 390 -21.51 25.65 7.33
N MET A 391 -21.13 24.42 7.00
CA MET A 391 -22.03 23.28 6.81
C MET A 391 -21.89 22.19 7.87
N ALA A 392 -20.96 22.32 8.82
CA ALA A 392 -20.76 21.35 9.88
C ALA A 392 -21.37 21.87 11.20
N PRO A 393 -21.98 21.00 12.01
CA PRO A 393 -22.46 21.41 13.34
C PRO A 393 -21.28 21.86 14.22
N GLU A 394 -21.55 22.62 15.29
CA GLU A 394 -20.48 23.02 16.23
C GLU A 394 -19.82 21.81 16.91
N THR A 395 -20.57 20.72 17.09
CA THR A 395 -20.08 19.46 17.64
C THR A 395 -20.54 18.29 16.79
N SER A 396 -19.73 17.23 16.72
CA SER A 396 -20.09 15.97 16.06
C SER A 396 -19.85 14.80 16.99
N LYS A 397 -20.70 13.79 16.91
CA LYS A 397 -20.40 12.46 17.45
C LYS A 397 -19.29 11.81 16.63
N ALA A 398 -18.43 11.08 17.30
CA ALA A 398 -17.39 10.27 16.69
C ALA A 398 -17.32 8.90 17.34
N THR A 399 -17.01 7.88 16.54
CA THR A 399 -16.62 6.56 17.02
C THR A 399 -15.19 6.29 16.59
N LEU A 400 -14.36 5.96 17.57
CA LEU A 400 -12.96 5.60 17.37
C LEU A 400 -12.83 4.10 17.57
N ARG A 401 -12.20 3.41 16.63
CA ARG A 401 -11.76 2.03 16.83
C ARG A 401 -10.26 2.00 17.03
N TYR A 402 -9.83 1.65 18.24
CA TYR A 402 -8.42 1.48 18.60
C TYR A 402 -7.95 0.07 18.29
N ARG A 403 -6.78 -0.06 17.67
CA ARG A 403 -6.02 -1.32 17.57
C ARG A 403 -4.67 -1.11 18.22
N ILE A 404 -4.42 -1.81 19.32
CA ILE A 404 -3.27 -1.61 20.19
C ILE A 404 -2.36 -2.82 20.13
N CYS A 405 -1.07 -2.55 20.00
CA CYS A 405 0.00 -3.54 20.06
C CYS A 405 1.05 -3.11 21.09
N VAL A 406 1.41 -4.04 21.96
CA VAL A 406 2.54 -3.91 22.87
C VAL A 406 3.53 -5.02 22.53
N HIS A 407 4.74 -4.64 22.17
CA HIS A 407 5.83 -5.57 21.86
C HIS A 407 6.95 -5.41 22.87
N HIS A 408 7.67 -6.47 23.17
CA HIS A 408 8.85 -6.39 24.03
C HIS A 408 10.09 -6.64 23.20
N THR A 409 10.97 -5.65 23.12
CA THR A 409 12.22 -5.73 22.36
C THR A 409 13.37 -5.53 23.34
N HIS A 410 14.27 -6.51 23.45
CA HIS A 410 15.39 -6.49 24.40
C HIS A 410 14.98 -6.18 25.86
N GLY A 411 13.79 -6.65 26.27
CA GLY A 411 13.29 -6.46 27.64
C GLY A 411 12.63 -5.10 27.91
N ALA A 412 12.56 -4.19 26.94
CA ALA A 412 11.80 -2.95 27.04
C ALA A 412 10.56 -2.99 26.13
N PRO A 413 9.39 -2.53 26.60
CA PRO A 413 8.20 -2.52 25.78
C PRO A 413 8.24 -1.38 24.76
N SER A 414 7.78 -1.66 23.55
CA SER A 414 7.39 -0.69 22.55
C SER A 414 5.87 -0.74 22.39
N ILE A 415 5.26 0.44 22.36
CA ILE A 415 3.83 0.59 22.29
C ILE A 415 3.49 1.21 20.93
N ALA A 416 2.52 0.65 20.22
CA ALA A 416 1.95 1.27 19.04
C ALA A 416 0.44 1.08 19.02
N TRP A 417 -0.29 2.07 18.56
CA TRP A 417 -1.71 1.92 18.29
C TRP A 417 -2.14 2.71 17.06
N THR A 418 -3.23 2.23 16.47
CA THR A 418 -3.96 2.96 15.43
C THR A 418 -5.35 3.30 15.94
N ALA A 419 -5.83 4.49 15.60
CA ALA A 419 -7.20 4.92 15.86
C ALA A 419 -7.88 5.23 14.52
N SER A 420 -8.95 4.51 14.21
CA SER A 420 -9.80 4.83 13.06
C SER A 420 -10.98 5.66 13.52
N TRP A 421 -11.06 6.89 13.04
CA TRP A 421 -12.10 7.87 13.38
C TRP A 421 -13.21 7.84 12.34
N ALA A 422 -14.42 7.54 12.79
CA ALA A 422 -15.66 7.70 12.03
C ALA A 422 -16.47 8.86 12.63
N MET A 423 -16.69 9.90 11.84
CA MET A 423 -17.41 11.12 12.24
C MET A 423 -18.85 11.04 11.71
N HIS A 424 -19.85 11.15 12.59
CA HIS A 424 -21.23 10.81 12.22
C HIS A 424 -22.06 11.99 11.73
N ASP A 425 -21.81 13.19 12.27
CA ASP A 425 -22.69 14.35 12.08
C ASP A 425 -22.10 15.40 11.12
N ILE A 426 -21.02 15.08 10.42
CA ILE A 426 -20.35 15.98 9.47
C ILE A 426 -20.78 15.68 8.03
N PRO A 427 -20.74 16.68 7.13
CA PRO A 427 -20.88 16.44 5.69
C PRO A 427 -19.86 15.37 5.23
N TYR A 428 -20.35 14.37 4.51
CA TYR A 428 -19.54 13.24 4.02
C TYR A 428 -18.91 12.35 5.10
N GLY A 429 -19.41 12.37 6.34
CA GLY A 429 -18.86 11.58 7.44
C GLY A 429 -18.82 10.06 7.19
N ASP A 430 -19.68 9.55 6.31
CA ASP A 430 -19.74 8.15 5.89
C ASP A 430 -18.93 7.85 4.59
N TYR A 431 -18.27 8.86 4.01
CA TYR A 431 -17.45 8.72 2.81
C TYR A 431 -15.99 8.43 3.13
N PHE A 432 -15.53 8.77 4.33
CA PHE A 432 -14.13 8.62 4.70
C PHE A 432 -13.97 8.30 6.17
N VAL A 433 -12.83 7.73 6.50
CA VAL A 433 -12.34 7.61 7.88
C VAL A 433 -10.96 8.23 7.97
N VAL A 434 -10.65 8.81 9.11
CA VAL A 434 -9.28 9.27 9.42
C VAL A 434 -8.60 8.16 10.21
N LEU A 435 -7.49 7.67 9.71
CA LEU A 435 -6.65 6.70 10.41
C LEU A 435 -5.47 7.44 11.02
N GLU A 436 -5.39 7.47 12.35
CA GLU A 436 -4.22 7.95 13.08
C GLU A 436 -3.35 6.78 13.54
N TYR A 437 -2.05 6.99 13.57
CA TYR A 437 -1.05 6.08 14.09
C TYR A 437 -0.19 6.79 15.12
N ILE A 438 0.02 6.15 16.26
CA ILE A 438 0.95 6.60 17.29
C ILE A 438 1.85 5.43 17.68
N SER A 439 3.16 5.70 17.81
CA SER A 439 4.12 4.74 18.35
C SER A 439 5.09 5.40 19.33
N LEU A 440 5.41 4.66 20.39
CA LEU A 440 6.43 4.97 21.38
C LEU A 440 7.44 3.81 21.39
N VAL A 441 8.66 4.09 20.94
CA VAL A 441 9.72 3.08 20.80
C VAL A 441 10.86 3.43 21.75
N PRO A 442 11.25 2.52 22.67
CA PRO A 442 12.35 2.78 23.58
C PRO A 442 13.67 2.94 22.81
N THR A 443 14.49 3.88 23.25
CA THR A 443 15.88 4.07 22.84
C THR A 443 16.78 4.02 24.07
N GLY A 444 18.10 3.91 23.89
CA GLY A 444 19.04 3.69 25.01
C GLY A 444 18.93 4.71 26.15
N ASP A 445 18.53 5.94 25.84
CA ASP A 445 18.45 7.08 26.75
C ASP A 445 17.08 7.77 26.76
N GLY A 446 16.05 7.20 26.12
CA GLY A 446 14.79 7.91 25.91
C GLY A 446 13.74 7.09 25.17
N VAL A 447 12.80 7.80 24.53
CA VAL A 447 11.74 7.20 23.70
C VAL A 447 11.57 8.02 22.43
N VAL A 448 11.51 7.35 21.28
CA VAL A 448 11.10 7.99 20.02
C VAL A 448 9.58 7.93 19.92
N ALA A 449 8.94 9.10 19.96
CA ALA A 449 7.51 9.27 19.75
C ALA A 449 7.24 9.62 18.29
N THR A 450 6.27 8.95 17.67
CA THR A 450 5.83 9.23 16.30
C THR A 450 4.31 9.32 16.25
N LYS A 451 3.78 10.36 15.62
CA LYS A 451 2.37 10.50 15.25
C LYS A 451 2.26 10.69 13.74
N ALA A 452 1.37 9.93 13.11
CA ALA A 452 1.11 9.98 11.69
C ALA A 452 -0.40 9.79 11.40
N TYR A 453 -0.84 10.13 10.20
CA TYR A 453 -2.22 9.92 9.79
C TYR A 453 -2.38 9.63 8.29
N LYS A 454 -3.56 9.16 7.92
CA LYS A 454 -4.01 8.99 6.54
C LYS A 454 -5.53 9.13 6.47
N VAL A 455 -6.04 9.77 5.42
CA VAL A 455 -7.47 9.78 5.12
C VAL A 455 -7.77 8.61 4.18
N ILE A 456 -8.77 7.80 4.52
CA ILE A 456 -9.18 6.66 3.70
C ILE A 456 -10.61 6.91 3.23
N PHE A 457 -10.77 7.08 1.91
CA PHE A 457 -12.09 7.21 1.30
C PHE A 457 -12.73 5.83 1.10
N LEU A 458 -13.90 5.66 1.70
CA LEU A 458 -14.78 4.50 1.53
C LEU A 458 -15.70 4.67 0.32
N LYS A 459 -15.95 5.91 -0.10
CA LYS A 459 -16.80 6.28 -1.24
C LYS A 459 -16.13 7.38 -2.07
N SER A 460 -16.41 7.43 -3.37
CA SER A 460 -15.94 8.52 -4.23
C SER A 460 -16.70 9.83 -3.94
N THR A 461 -15.99 10.96 -4.00
CA THR A 461 -16.57 12.30 -3.86
C THR A 461 -15.75 13.32 -4.63
N LEU A 462 -16.38 14.38 -5.13
CA LEU A 462 -15.67 15.50 -5.77
C LEU A 462 -14.91 16.38 -4.76
N PHE A 463 -15.14 16.17 -3.46
CA PHE A 463 -14.55 16.96 -2.37
C PHE A 463 -13.34 16.28 -1.70
N GLN A 464 -12.75 15.25 -2.32
CA GLN A 464 -11.64 14.48 -1.72
C GLN A 464 -10.50 15.40 -1.26
N SER A 465 -9.99 16.25 -2.16
CA SER A 465 -8.86 17.14 -1.84
C SER A 465 -9.17 18.14 -0.71
N MET A 466 -10.42 18.61 -0.61
CA MET A 466 -10.85 19.50 0.47
C MET A 466 -10.92 18.78 1.82
N ILE A 467 -11.44 17.54 1.82
CA ILE A 467 -11.52 16.69 3.01
C ILE A 467 -10.11 16.32 3.50
N GLU A 468 -9.21 15.95 2.57
CA GLU A 468 -7.81 15.65 2.89
C GLU A 468 -7.09 16.85 3.48
N ALA A 469 -7.21 18.03 2.85
CA ALA A 469 -6.58 19.26 3.32
C ALA A 469 -7.07 19.66 4.72
N SER A 470 -8.38 19.68 4.93
CA SER A 470 -8.98 20.07 6.22
C SER A 470 -8.68 19.07 7.35
N SER A 471 -8.79 17.77 7.07
CA SER A 471 -8.42 16.73 8.04
C SER A 471 -6.92 16.80 8.36
N GLY A 472 -6.10 17.03 7.35
CA GLY A 472 -4.67 17.12 7.48
C GLY A 472 -4.20 18.31 8.31
N GLU A 473 -4.81 19.49 8.13
CA GLU A 473 -4.53 20.67 8.94
C GLU A 473 -4.84 20.44 10.42
N GLY A 474 -6.02 19.89 10.73
CA GLY A 474 -6.43 19.61 12.11
C GLY A 474 -5.50 18.61 12.80
N ILE A 475 -5.11 17.53 12.12
CA ILE A 475 -4.21 16.52 12.68
C ILE A 475 -2.78 17.02 12.78
N ALA A 476 -2.30 17.81 11.80
CA ALA A 476 -0.98 18.44 11.87
C ALA A 476 -0.86 19.36 13.09
N ALA A 477 -1.91 20.14 13.40
CA ALA A 477 -1.96 20.97 14.59
C ALA A 477 -1.96 20.17 15.92
N SER A 478 -2.44 18.91 15.90
CA SER A 478 -2.37 18.02 17.07
C SER A 478 -0.98 17.43 17.33
N GLY A 479 -0.08 17.45 16.34
CA GLY A 479 1.25 16.85 16.41
C GLY A 479 2.11 17.41 17.55
N PRO A 480 2.33 18.75 17.63
CA PRO A 480 3.06 19.36 18.74
C PRO A 480 2.43 19.10 20.11
N ARG A 481 1.09 19.18 20.22
CA ARG A 481 0.36 18.91 21.47
C ARG A 481 0.57 17.48 21.96
N PHE A 482 0.60 16.52 21.05
CA PHE A 482 0.95 15.12 21.36
C PHE A 482 2.37 15.01 21.94
N LEU A 483 3.37 15.65 21.32
CA LEU A 483 4.75 15.59 21.80
C LEU A 483 4.91 16.24 23.18
N ASP A 484 4.27 17.40 23.38
CA ASP A 484 4.29 18.11 24.67
C ASP A 484 3.63 17.27 25.77
N PHE A 485 2.52 16.61 25.47
CA PHE A 485 1.85 15.69 26.40
C PHE A 485 2.75 14.53 26.83
N VAL A 486 3.40 13.86 25.87
CA VAL A 486 4.29 12.73 26.17
C VAL A 486 5.51 13.21 26.95
N ARG A 487 6.06 14.39 26.63
CA ARG A 487 7.19 15.00 27.34
C ARG A 487 6.84 15.29 28.79
N GLU A 488 5.67 15.86 29.05
CA GLU A 488 5.22 16.15 30.41
C GLU A 488 5.01 14.87 31.23
N ARG A 489 4.44 13.82 30.62
CA ARG A 489 4.32 12.50 31.29
C ARG A 489 5.66 11.88 31.62
N ALA A 490 6.63 11.97 30.72
CA ALA A 490 7.98 11.49 30.96
C ALA A 490 8.62 12.24 32.15
N ARG A 491 8.42 13.57 32.22
CA ARG A 491 8.90 14.41 33.33
C ARG A 491 8.28 14.00 34.67
N LEU A 492 6.97 13.77 34.72
CA LEU A 492 6.27 13.34 35.93
C LEU A 492 6.73 11.96 36.40
N SER A 493 6.87 11.01 35.48
CA SER A 493 7.35 9.65 35.80
C SER A 493 8.75 9.64 36.43
N GLN A 494 9.62 10.56 36.00
CA GLN A 494 10.96 10.72 36.57
C GLN A 494 10.95 11.38 37.96
N ALA A 495 9.96 12.23 38.24
CA ALA A 495 9.82 12.85 39.55
C ALA A 495 9.40 11.83 40.61
N ASP A 496 8.45 10.95 40.29
CA ASP A 496 7.97 9.90 41.21
C ASP A 496 9.08 8.91 41.58
N THR A 497 9.87 8.49 40.58
CA THR A 497 11.00 7.54 40.79
C THR A 497 12.02 8.07 41.80
N ARG A 498 12.20 9.40 41.91
CA ARG A 498 13.14 10.00 42.87
C ARG A 498 12.64 9.94 44.31
N LEU A 499 11.33 9.99 44.54
CA LEU A 499 10.76 9.99 45.89
C LEU A 499 10.82 8.59 46.52
N ASP A 500 10.62 7.54 45.72
CA ASP A 500 10.72 6.15 46.20
C ASP A 500 12.15 5.77 46.58
N GLY A 501 13.15 6.30 45.87
CA GLY A 501 14.57 6.08 46.19
C GLY A 501 14.99 6.68 47.54
N PHE A 502 14.35 7.76 47.99
CA PHE A 502 14.64 8.37 49.30
C PHE A 502 13.99 7.63 50.47
N SER A 503 12.81 7.02 50.28
CA SER A 503 12.17 6.23 51.34
C SER A 503 12.90 4.93 51.65
N SER A 504 13.62 4.34 50.67
CA SER A 504 14.40 3.12 50.89
C SER A 504 15.70 3.34 51.67
N LEU A 505 16.19 4.57 51.84
CA LEU A 505 17.42 4.88 52.58
C LEU A 505 17.18 5.22 54.06
N ALA A 506 15.92 5.36 54.50
CA ALA A 506 15.57 5.84 55.84
C ALA A 506 15.31 4.73 56.89
N LEU A 507 15.45 3.45 56.55
CA LEU A 507 15.21 2.34 57.48
C LEU A 507 16.34 1.31 57.41
N ASN A 508 17.52 1.69 57.92
CA ASN A 508 18.47 0.73 58.44
C ASN A 508 18.55 0.92 59.97
N PRO A 509 17.72 0.21 60.77
CA PRO A 509 17.70 0.35 62.23
C PRO A 509 18.92 -0.28 62.94
N HIS A 510 19.98 -0.59 62.21
CA HIS A 510 21.23 -1.12 62.75
C HIS A 510 22.44 -0.29 62.25
N VAL A 511 22.49 0.98 62.68
CA VAL A 511 23.73 1.73 62.89
C VAL A 511 23.57 2.57 64.14
#